data_AF-A0A0J6VXV6-F1
#
_entry.id   AF-A0A0J6VXV6-F1
#
_cell.length_a   1.000
_cell.length_b   1.000
_cell.length_c   1.000
_cell.angle_alpha   90.00
_cell.angle_beta   90.00
_cell.angle_gamma   90.00
#
_symmetry.space_group_name_H-M   'P 1'
#
loop_
_entity.id
_entity.type
_entity.pdbx_description
1 polymer ?
#
loop_
_entity_poly.entity_id
_entity_poly.type
_entity_poly.pdbx_seq_one_letter_code
_entity_poly.pdbx_strand_id
1 'polypeptide(L)'
;MRLPRAWFLPETHDVLGTLTAQLAVVEAVVGVLRAWCAGTGGQDIVVQLRSLLASEHEVRRRLQTQVRSSFSTPLAAEDLFELGERLGAVAERAYGLAREAQLSRTAPDPRLGGQVEVIVAAMTPLGAAIRALPRGGAATLADEALEQLVRAEHAYREAIADLEAETDLRRELRRREQYRRSELLAEAIQHLARRTWYAVYKSQ
;
A
#
# COMPACT_ATOMS: atom_id res chain seq x y z
N MET A 1 -33.07 11.80 -44.88
CA MET A 1 -32.07 11.05 -44.08
C MET A 1 -31.75 11.84 -42.83
N ARG A 2 -32.07 11.33 -41.63
CA ARG A 2 -31.59 11.91 -40.36
C ARG A 2 -30.20 11.33 -40.12
N LEU A 3 -29.16 12.16 -40.10
CA LEU A 3 -27.85 11.74 -39.60
C LEU A 3 -28.00 11.40 -38.10
N PRO A 4 -27.42 10.29 -37.61
CA PRO A 4 -27.45 9.98 -36.20
C PRO A 4 -26.74 11.09 -35.41
N ARG A 5 -27.45 11.61 -34.39
CA ARG A 5 -27.13 12.83 -33.65
C ARG A 5 -26.30 12.57 -32.38
N ALA A 6 -25.40 11.60 -32.45
CA ALA A 6 -24.44 11.35 -31.38
C ALA A 6 -23.11 11.00 -32.02
N TRP A 7 -22.23 12.00 -32.14
CA TRP A 7 -20.81 11.73 -32.28
C TRP A 7 -20.37 11.01 -31.00
N PHE A 8 -19.73 9.86 -31.17
CA PHE A 8 -19.17 9.07 -30.08
C PHE A 8 -17.99 9.86 -29.49
N LEU A 9 -18.26 10.73 -28.52
CA LEU A 9 -17.22 11.37 -27.72
C LEU A 9 -16.92 10.43 -26.55
N PRO A 10 -15.74 9.81 -26.50
CA PRO A 10 -15.42 8.94 -25.39
C PRO A 10 -15.35 9.74 -24.09
N GLU A 11 -15.82 9.15 -22.99
CA GLU A 11 -15.70 9.74 -21.67
C GLU A 11 -14.21 9.82 -21.28
N THR A 12 -13.72 11.05 -21.06
CA THR A 12 -12.38 11.30 -20.53
C THR A 12 -12.44 11.25 -19.01
N HIS A 13 -12.04 10.12 -18.43
CA HIS A 13 -11.99 9.95 -16.99
C HIS A 13 -10.68 10.46 -16.41
N ASP A 14 -10.75 11.11 -15.24
CA ASP A 14 -9.56 11.44 -14.45
C ASP A 14 -9.07 10.21 -13.67
N VAL A 15 -8.46 9.27 -14.40
CA VAL A 15 -7.93 8.02 -13.83
C VAL A 15 -6.76 8.26 -12.87
N LEU A 16 -5.94 9.30 -13.09
CA LEU A 16 -4.85 9.65 -12.18
C LEU A 16 -5.36 10.29 -10.88
N GLY A 17 -6.41 11.12 -10.97
CA GLY A 17 -7.12 11.61 -9.79
C GLY A 17 -7.74 10.49 -8.97
N THR A 18 -8.35 9.49 -9.63
CA THR A 18 -8.88 8.31 -8.90
C THR A 18 -7.76 7.46 -8.30
N LEU A 19 -6.64 7.24 -9.00
CA LEU A 19 -5.48 6.54 -8.43
C LEU A 19 -4.93 7.29 -7.20
N THR A 20 -4.85 8.62 -7.27
CA THR A 20 -4.43 9.47 -6.14
C THR A 20 -5.43 9.42 -4.99
N ALA A 21 -6.73 9.34 -5.27
CA ALA A 21 -7.74 9.14 -4.24
C ALA A 21 -7.61 7.77 -3.56
N GLN A 22 -7.28 6.71 -4.31
CA GLN A 22 -7.01 5.39 -3.75
C GLN A 22 -5.75 5.43 -2.86
N LEU A 23 -4.67 6.07 -3.32
CA LEU A 23 -3.46 6.31 -2.55
C LEU A 23 -3.77 6.98 -1.22
N ALA A 24 -4.61 8.01 -1.19
CA ALA A 24 -4.97 8.70 0.05
C ALA A 24 -5.66 7.76 1.07
N VAL A 25 -6.49 6.81 0.60
CA VAL A 25 -7.07 5.77 1.46
C VAL A 25 -5.98 4.84 2.00
N VAL A 26 -5.02 4.43 1.16
CA VAL A 26 -3.90 3.57 1.57
C VAL A 26 -2.98 4.29 2.57
N GLU A 27 -2.70 5.59 2.37
CA GLU A 27 -1.97 6.45 3.31
C GLU A 27 -2.68 6.50 4.67
N ALA A 28 -4.02 6.60 4.68
CA ALA A 28 -4.80 6.53 5.91
C ALA A 28 -4.70 5.14 6.58
N VAL A 29 -4.74 4.05 5.80
CA VAL A 29 -4.58 2.67 6.32
C VAL A 29 -3.23 2.50 7.02
N VAL A 30 -2.14 2.88 6.38
CA VAL A 30 -0.80 2.74 6.97
C VAL A 30 -0.59 3.70 8.15
N GLY A 31 -1.24 4.87 8.13
CA GLY A 31 -1.27 5.80 9.27
C GLY A 31 -1.95 5.23 10.50
N VAL A 32 -3.11 4.57 10.33
CA VAL A 32 -3.81 3.86 11.41
C VAL A 32 -2.95 2.72 11.97
N LEU A 33 -2.31 1.93 11.09
CA LEU A 33 -1.41 0.86 11.50
C LEU A 33 -0.22 1.38 12.32
N ARG A 34 0.43 2.45 11.84
CA ARG A 34 1.53 3.13 12.55
C ARG A 34 1.11 3.60 13.94
N ALA A 35 -0.04 4.28 14.05
CA ALA A 35 -0.55 4.79 15.33
C ALA A 35 -0.84 3.65 16.33
N TRP A 36 -1.40 2.54 15.85
CA TRP A 36 -1.64 1.36 16.68
C TRP A 36 -0.34 0.72 17.18
N CYS A 37 0.66 0.57 16.32
CA CYS A 37 1.99 0.10 16.71
C CYS A 37 2.67 1.01 17.75
N ALA A 38 2.44 2.32 17.66
CA ALA A 38 2.94 3.31 18.62
C ALA A 38 2.11 3.40 19.93
N GLY A 39 1.01 2.67 20.04
CA GLY A 39 0.10 2.75 21.19
C GLY A 39 -0.74 4.03 21.27
N THR A 40 -0.76 4.84 20.22
CA THR A 40 -1.55 6.09 20.11
C THR A 40 -2.85 5.91 19.32
N GLY A 41 -3.06 4.73 18.74
CA GLY A 41 -4.26 4.38 17.98
C GLY A 41 -5.50 4.08 18.83
N GLY A 42 -6.66 4.07 18.19
CA GLY A 42 -7.93 3.73 18.83
C GLY A 42 -8.02 2.27 19.27
N GLN A 43 -8.94 1.98 20.20
CA GLN A 43 -9.09 0.64 20.80
C GLN A 43 -9.53 -0.46 19.82
N ASP A 44 -10.12 -0.10 18.67
CA ASP A 44 -10.60 -1.06 17.66
C ASP A 44 -10.01 -0.79 16.26
N ILE A 45 -8.70 -1.00 16.14
CA ILE A 45 -7.98 -0.89 14.86
C ILE A 45 -8.63 -1.74 13.75
N VAL A 46 -9.11 -2.94 14.06
CA VAL A 46 -9.64 -3.86 13.04
C VAL A 46 -10.93 -3.32 12.43
N VAL A 47 -11.80 -2.68 13.22
CA VAL A 47 -12.98 -2.00 12.69
C VAL A 47 -12.60 -0.79 11.84
N GLN A 48 -11.64 0.03 12.29
CA GLN A 48 -11.17 1.19 11.53
C GLN A 48 -10.59 0.78 10.17
N LEU A 49 -9.67 -0.20 10.17
CA LEU A 49 -9.06 -0.71 8.95
C LEU A 49 -10.10 -1.37 8.03
N ARG A 50 -11.07 -2.12 8.57
CA ARG A 50 -12.14 -2.71 7.76
C ARG A 50 -12.95 -1.65 7.01
N SER A 51 -13.26 -0.53 7.68
CA SER A 51 -13.95 0.61 7.06
C SER A 51 -13.13 1.18 5.90
N LEU A 52 -11.83 1.42 6.15
CA LEU A 52 -10.91 1.91 5.12
C LEU A 52 -10.75 0.93 3.95
N LEU A 53 -10.71 -0.38 4.20
CA LEU A 53 -10.67 -1.39 3.13
C LEU A 53 -11.93 -1.35 2.26
N ALA A 54 -13.11 -1.15 2.86
CA ALA A 54 -14.34 -1.01 2.09
C ALA A 54 -14.27 0.21 1.15
N SER A 55 -13.75 1.35 1.65
CA SER A 55 -13.49 2.54 0.83
C SER A 55 -12.44 2.30 -0.24
N GLU A 56 -11.33 1.61 0.08
CA GLU A 56 -10.29 1.24 -0.87
C GLU A 56 -10.86 0.41 -2.02
N HIS A 57 -11.63 -0.63 -1.69
CA HIS A 57 -12.26 -1.50 -2.68
C HIS A 57 -13.23 -0.74 -3.60
N GLU A 58 -13.96 0.24 -3.06
CA GLU A 58 -14.84 1.09 -3.86
C GLU A 58 -14.05 1.95 -4.86
N VAL A 59 -13.00 2.64 -4.39
CA VAL A 59 -12.16 3.49 -5.25
C VAL A 59 -11.40 2.66 -6.28
N ARG A 60 -10.89 1.48 -5.91
CA ARG A 60 -10.22 0.54 -6.83
C ARG A 60 -11.16 0.04 -7.92
N ARG A 61 -12.38 -0.38 -7.57
CA ARG A 61 -13.40 -0.75 -8.57
C ARG A 61 -13.75 0.41 -9.49
N ARG A 62 -13.83 1.63 -8.95
CA ARG A 62 -14.03 2.84 -9.75
C ARG A 62 -12.89 3.04 -10.74
N LEU A 63 -11.63 2.97 -10.29
CA LEU A 63 -10.45 3.08 -11.15
C LEU A 63 -10.50 2.07 -12.29
N GLN A 64 -10.71 0.78 -11.99
CA GLN A 64 -10.80 -0.28 -12.99
C GLN A 64 -11.92 -0.02 -14.01
N THR A 65 -13.08 0.46 -13.55
CA THR A 65 -14.20 0.81 -14.43
C THR A 65 -13.83 1.95 -15.37
N GLN A 66 -13.23 3.01 -14.84
CA GLN A 66 -12.78 4.18 -15.59
C GLN A 66 -11.70 3.82 -16.61
N VAL A 67 -10.72 2.99 -16.22
CA VAL A 67 -9.66 2.51 -17.12
C VAL A 67 -10.27 1.71 -18.29
N ARG A 68 -11.26 0.85 -18.02
CA ARG A 68 -11.92 0.04 -19.04
C ARG A 68 -12.82 0.84 -19.98
N SER A 69 -13.48 1.89 -19.51
CA SER A 69 -14.37 2.73 -20.32
C SER A 69 -13.67 3.90 -21.00
N SER A 70 -12.40 4.17 -20.66
CA SER A 70 -11.61 5.24 -21.28
C SER A 70 -11.10 4.83 -22.66
N PHE A 71 -11.30 5.70 -23.65
CA PHE A 71 -10.73 5.52 -24.99
C PHE A 71 -9.21 5.69 -25.02
N SER A 72 -8.68 6.59 -24.19
CA SER A 72 -7.26 6.82 -24.01
C SER A 72 -6.98 7.13 -22.55
N THR A 73 -5.79 6.79 -22.07
CA THR A 73 -5.35 7.03 -20.70
C THR A 73 -3.95 7.65 -20.69
N PRO A 74 -3.59 8.45 -19.65
CA PRO A 74 -2.30 9.13 -19.57
C PRO A 74 -1.12 8.19 -19.25
N LEU A 75 -1.41 6.94 -18.89
CA LEU A 75 -0.49 5.81 -18.72
C LEU A 75 -1.10 4.61 -19.43
N ALA A 76 -0.34 3.54 -19.68
CA ALA A 76 -0.95 2.34 -20.22
C ALA A 76 -2.03 1.81 -19.26
N ALA A 77 -3.16 1.35 -19.80
CA ALA A 77 -4.28 0.83 -19.01
C ALA A 77 -3.84 -0.30 -18.05
N GLU A 78 -2.92 -1.16 -18.49
CA GLU A 78 -2.31 -2.22 -17.67
C GLU A 78 -1.49 -1.65 -16.50
N ASP A 79 -0.78 -0.53 -16.70
CA ASP A 79 -0.02 0.12 -15.64
C ASP A 79 -0.98 0.71 -14.59
N LEU A 80 -2.07 1.35 -15.00
CA LEU A 80 -3.11 1.86 -14.09
C LEU A 80 -3.81 0.73 -13.31
N PHE A 81 -4.15 -0.37 -13.98
CA PHE A 81 -4.74 -1.54 -13.34
C PHE A 81 -3.80 -2.12 -12.28
N GLU A 82 -2.55 -2.39 -12.65
CA GLU A 82 -1.55 -2.95 -11.74
C GLU A 82 -1.22 -2.04 -10.56
N LEU A 83 -1.12 -0.73 -10.79
CA LEU A 83 -0.92 0.24 -9.70
C LEU A 83 -2.10 0.22 -8.72
N GLY A 84 -3.33 0.15 -9.25
CA GLY A 84 -4.54 0.01 -8.44
C GLY A 84 -4.53 -1.27 -7.62
N GLU A 85 -4.23 -2.42 -8.22
CA GLU A 85 -4.15 -3.70 -7.49
C GLU A 85 -3.07 -3.70 -6.41
N ARG A 86 -1.90 -3.12 -6.70
CA ARG A 86 -0.78 -3.06 -5.73
C ARG A 86 -1.07 -2.14 -4.56
N LEU A 87 -1.74 -1.01 -4.79
CA LEU A 87 -2.26 -0.17 -3.70
C LEU A 87 -3.24 -0.94 -2.80
N GLY A 88 -4.17 -1.70 -3.40
CA GLY A 88 -5.08 -2.55 -2.66
C GLY A 88 -4.36 -3.62 -1.84
N ALA A 89 -3.33 -4.25 -2.41
CA ALA A 89 -2.51 -5.23 -1.71
C ALA A 89 -1.87 -4.63 -0.44
N VAL A 90 -1.33 -3.40 -0.49
CA VAL A 90 -0.78 -2.72 0.69
C VAL A 90 -1.83 -2.60 1.79
N ALA A 91 -3.05 -2.15 1.46
CA ALA A 91 -4.14 -2.03 2.43
C ALA A 91 -4.54 -3.38 3.03
N GLU A 92 -4.64 -4.42 2.20
CA GLU A 92 -4.98 -5.78 2.64
C GLU A 92 -3.90 -6.39 3.54
N ARG A 93 -2.61 -6.16 3.27
CA ARG A 93 -1.50 -6.62 4.13
C ARG A 93 -1.50 -5.92 5.48
N ALA A 94 -1.74 -4.60 5.51
CA ALA A 94 -1.87 -3.84 6.75
C ALA A 94 -3.04 -4.35 7.61
N TYR A 95 -4.20 -4.59 7.00
CA TYR A 95 -5.34 -5.24 7.67
C TYR A 95 -4.99 -6.63 8.20
N GLY A 96 -4.33 -7.45 7.38
CA GLY A 96 -3.93 -8.79 7.74
C GLY A 96 -3.05 -8.82 8.99
N LEU A 97 -2.09 -7.90 9.11
CA LEU A 97 -1.23 -7.76 10.29
C LEU A 97 -2.04 -7.43 11.55
N ALA A 98 -2.90 -6.41 11.50
CA ALA A 98 -3.73 -6.04 12.66
C ALA A 98 -4.73 -7.14 13.04
N ARG A 99 -5.30 -7.83 12.03
CA ARG A 99 -6.24 -8.93 12.24
C ARG A 99 -5.56 -10.14 12.88
N GLU A 100 -4.34 -10.48 12.46
CA GLU A 100 -3.55 -11.55 13.05
C GLU A 100 -3.24 -11.26 14.54
N ALA A 101 -2.84 -10.03 14.85
CA ALA A 101 -2.61 -9.58 16.22
C ALA A 101 -3.88 -9.71 17.10
N GLN A 102 -5.05 -9.36 16.57
CA GLN A 102 -6.33 -9.51 17.28
C GLN A 102 -6.67 -10.99 17.53
N LEU A 103 -6.53 -11.85 16.51
CA LEU A 103 -6.86 -13.28 16.60
C LEU A 103 -5.94 -14.02 17.58
N SER A 104 -4.66 -13.72 17.53
CA SER A 104 -3.64 -14.28 18.42
C SER A 104 -3.63 -13.63 19.81
N ARG A 105 -4.40 -12.55 20.01
CA ARG A 105 -4.44 -11.73 21.24
C ARG A 105 -3.04 -11.27 21.65
N THR A 106 -2.27 -10.82 20.68
CA THR A 106 -0.90 -10.33 20.86
C THR A 106 -0.82 -8.88 20.42
N ALA A 107 -0.56 -7.99 21.38
CA ALA A 107 -0.33 -6.58 21.10
C ALA A 107 0.98 -6.37 20.32
N PRO A 108 1.10 -5.27 19.56
CA PRO A 108 2.37 -4.92 18.91
C PRO A 108 3.44 -4.70 19.98
N ASP A 109 4.63 -5.22 19.73
CA ASP A 109 5.79 -4.99 20.59
C ASP A 109 6.72 -3.94 19.95
N PRO A 110 7.75 -3.46 20.69
CA PRO A 110 8.64 -2.42 20.17
C PRO A 110 9.35 -2.80 18.87
N ARG A 111 9.65 -4.09 18.66
CA ARG A 111 10.31 -4.58 17.44
C ARG A 111 9.37 -4.56 16.24
N LEU A 112 8.12 -4.97 16.41
CA LEU A 112 7.09 -4.80 15.37
C LEU A 112 6.87 -3.32 15.07
N GLY A 113 6.80 -2.48 16.11
CA GLY A 113 6.62 -1.04 15.94
C GLY A 113 7.75 -0.40 15.14
N GLY A 114 9.01 -0.75 15.43
CA GLY A 114 10.15 -0.29 14.66
C GLY A 114 10.13 -0.73 13.19
N GLN A 115 9.78 -1.99 12.92
CA GLN A 115 9.62 -2.49 11.54
C GLN A 115 8.52 -1.72 10.80
N VAL A 116 7.33 -1.63 11.37
CA VAL A 116 6.20 -0.91 10.77
C VAL A 116 6.54 0.55 10.52
N GLU A 117 7.24 1.21 11.43
CA GLU A 117 7.65 2.61 11.25
C GLU A 117 8.51 2.80 10.00
N VAL A 118 9.55 1.96 9.82
CA VAL A 118 10.43 2.00 8.65
C VAL A 118 9.67 1.70 7.37
N ILE A 119 8.81 0.68 7.39
CA ILE A 119 7.99 0.28 6.25
C ILE A 119 7.04 1.40 5.83
N VAL A 120 6.35 2.02 6.78
CA VAL A 120 5.39 3.10 6.51
C VAL A 120 6.10 4.40 6.12
N ALA A 121 7.32 4.65 6.60
CA ALA A 121 8.11 5.81 6.15
C ALA A 121 8.35 5.79 4.63
N ALA A 122 8.58 4.61 4.04
CA ALA A 122 8.76 4.44 2.59
C ALA A 122 7.52 4.86 1.76
N MET A 123 6.33 4.91 2.36
CA MET A 123 5.12 5.40 1.69
C MET A 123 5.16 6.90 1.39
N THR A 124 6.00 7.67 2.08
CA THR A 124 6.10 9.12 1.85
C THR A 124 6.71 9.46 0.48
N PRO A 125 7.94 9.03 0.15
CA PRO A 125 8.49 9.24 -1.19
C PRO A 125 7.67 8.49 -2.26
N LEU A 126 7.14 7.29 -1.96
CA LEU A 126 6.31 6.55 -2.90
C LEU A 126 4.98 7.25 -3.22
N GLY A 127 4.33 7.85 -2.22
CA GLY A 127 3.11 8.64 -2.41
C GLY A 127 3.38 9.87 -3.26
N ALA A 128 4.52 10.54 -3.05
CA ALA A 128 4.97 11.62 -3.92
C ALA A 128 5.23 11.15 -5.36
N ALA A 129 5.83 9.96 -5.53
CA ALA A 129 6.07 9.34 -6.84
C ALA A 129 4.76 9.10 -7.60
N ILE A 130 3.77 8.46 -6.96
CA ILE A 130 2.47 8.16 -7.57
C ILE A 130 1.74 9.46 -7.97
N ARG A 131 1.78 10.49 -7.12
CA ARG A 131 1.20 11.82 -7.44
C ARG A 131 1.93 12.54 -8.58
N ALA A 132 3.19 12.20 -8.84
CA ALA A 132 4.00 12.79 -9.90
C ALA A 132 3.86 12.09 -11.26
N LEU A 133 3.23 10.91 -11.32
CA LEU A 133 2.98 10.19 -12.58
C LEU A 133 2.20 11.05 -13.59
N PRO A 134 2.48 10.93 -14.91
CA PRO A 134 3.47 10.05 -15.54
C PRO A 134 4.87 10.67 -15.66
N ARG A 135 5.18 11.75 -14.92
CA ARG A 135 6.40 12.54 -15.14
C ARG A 135 7.66 11.79 -14.69
N GLY A 136 8.79 12.09 -15.34
CA GLY A 136 10.10 11.47 -15.07
C GLY A 136 10.56 11.49 -13.61
N GLY A 137 10.22 12.53 -12.84
CA GLY A 137 10.59 12.64 -11.42
C GLY A 137 9.97 11.56 -10.51
N ALA A 138 8.92 10.86 -10.97
CA ALA A 138 8.33 9.77 -10.21
C ALA A 138 9.27 8.56 -10.06
N ALA A 139 10.19 8.32 -11.02
CA ALA A 139 11.15 7.22 -10.92
C ALA A 139 12.15 7.43 -9.76
N THR A 140 12.73 8.63 -9.66
CA THR A 140 13.66 8.97 -8.57
C THR A 140 13.01 8.84 -7.20
N LEU A 141 11.77 9.32 -7.05
CA LEU A 141 11.02 9.19 -5.80
C LEU A 141 10.66 7.72 -5.47
N ALA A 142 10.44 6.88 -6.49
CA ALA A 142 10.26 5.45 -6.27
C ALA A 142 11.56 4.75 -5.83
N ASP A 143 12.71 5.16 -6.37
CA ASP A 143 14.03 4.66 -5.96
C ASP A 143 14.32 5.03 -4.50
N GLU A 144 14.03 6.26 -4.07
CA GLU A 144 14.14 6.68 -2.67
C GLU A 144 13.30 5.79 -1.72
N ALA A 145 12.09 5.40 -2.15
CA ALA A 145 11.26 4.48 -1.37
C ALA A 145 11.88 3.08 -1.26
N LEU A 146 12.47 2.57 -2.37
CA LEU A 146 13.15 1.27 -2.39
C LEU A 146 14.37 1.24 -1.47
N GLU A 147 15.17 2.31 -1.45
CA GLU A 147 16.30 2.45 -0.54
C GLU A 147 15.89 2.41 0.94
N GLN A 148 14.74 3.02 1.28
CA GLN A 148 14.20 2.96 2.64
C GLN A 148 13.76 1.55 3.02
N LEU A 149 13.19 0.78 2.09
CA LEU A 149 12.74 -0.60 2.36
C LEU A 149 13.90 -1.57 2.63
N VAL A 150 15.13 -1.28 2.20
CA VAL A 150 16.31 -2.06 2.61
C VAL A 150 16.49 -2.05 4.13
N ARG A 151 16.12 -0.95 4.80
CA ARG A 151 16.18 -0.85 6.27
C ARG A 151 15.10 -1.69 6.96
N ALA A 152 13.96 -1.94 6.29
CA ALA A 152 12.90 -2.79 6.84
C ALA A 152 13.38 -4.24 6.98
N GLU A 153 14.10 -4.75 5.98
CA GLU A 153 14.69 -6.10 6.04
C GLU A 153 15.67 -6.26 7.20
N HIS A 154 16.49 -5.24 7.48
CA HIS A 154 17.40 -5.24 8.63
C HIS A 154 16.62 -5.26 9.96
N ALA A 155 15.59 -4.42 10.08
CA ALA A 155 14.74 -4.39 11.28
C ALA A 155 14.00 -5.72 11.51
N TYR A 156 13.59 -6.41 10.44
CA TYR A 156 13.02 -7.76 10.52
C TYR A 156 14.04 -8.77 11.06
N ARG A 157 15.26 -8.79 10.51
CA ARG A 157 16.32 -9.72 10.95
C ARG A 157 16.71 -9.50 12.41
N GLU A 158 16.81 -8.24 12.85
CA GLU A 158 17.04 -7.91 14.26
C GLU A 158 15.91 -8.42 15.15
N ALA A 159 14.65 -8.22 14.74
CA ALA A 159 13.50 -8.70 15.50
C ALA A 159 13.45 -10.22 15.61
N ILE A 160 13.84 -10.95 14.55
CA ILE A 160 13.96 -12.41 14.59
C ILE A 160 15.10 -12.86 15.52
N ALA A 161 16.25 -12.19 15.50
CA ALA A 161 17.36 -12.51 16.39
C ALA A 161 16.98 -12.32 17.88
N ASP A 162 16.25 -11.25 18.19
CA ASP A 162 15.74 -10.97 19.54
C ASP A 162 14.81 -12.06 20.10
N LEU A 163 14.16 -12.86 19.23
CA LEU A 163 13.30 -13.96 19.66
C LEU A 163 14.07 -15.10 20.33
N GLU A 164 15.39 -15.21 20.14
CA GLU A 164 16.21 -16.21 20.82
C GLU A 164 16.17 -16.05 22.36
N ALA A 165 15.93 -14.84 22.85
CA ALA A 165 15.78 -14.56 24.27
C ALA A 165 14.36 -14.81 24.81
N GLU A 166 13.38 -15.12 23.96
CA GLU A 166 12.01 -15.41 24.39
C GLU A 166 11.91 -16.86 24.89
N THR A 167 11.40 -17.02 26.12
CA THR A 167 11.34 -18.33 26.79
C THR A 167 9.97 -19.01 26.62
N ASP A 168 8.92 -18.24 26.32
CA ASP A 168 7.61 -18.78 26.00
C ASP A 168 7.47 -19.02 24.50
N LEU A 169 7.57 -20.29 24.10
CA LEU A 169 7.40 -20.74 22.71
C LEU A 169 6.09 -20.24 22.08
N ARG A 170 4.99 -20.15 22.83
CA ARG A 170 3.72 -19.65 22.28
C ARG A 170 3.80 -18.16 21.96
N ARG A 171 4.52 -17.40 22.78
CA ARG A 171 4.75 -15.97 22.58
C ARG A 171 5.72 -15.74 21.43
N GLU A 172 6.78 -16.53 21.35
CA GLU A 172 7.74 -16.52 20.24
C GLU A 172 7.03 -16.73 18.90
N LEU A 173 6.23 -17.79 18.78
CA LEU A 173 5.50 -18.13 17.55
C LEU A 173 4.56 -17.00 17.10
N ARG A 174 3.81 -16.38 18.02
CA ARG A 174 2.89 -15.28 17.70
C ARG A 174 3.65 -14.04 17.22
N ARG A 175 4.76 -13.68 17.88
CA ARG A 175 5.61 -12.55 17.44
C ARG A 175 6.24 -12.82 16.09
N ARG A 176 6.73 -14.04 15.87
CA ARG A 176 7.33 -14.45 14.60
C ARG A 176 6.35 -14.31 13.44
N GLU A 177 5.09 -14.70 13.65
CA GLU A 177 4.02 -14.49 12.65
C GLU A 177 3.73 -13.00 12.43
N GLN A 178 3.71 -12.17 13.48
CA GLN A 178 3.55 -10.72 13.32
C GLN A 178 4.68 -10.08 12.51
N TYR A 179 5.94 -10.45 12.78
CA TYR A 179 7.09 -9.96 12.00
C TYR A 179 7.05 -10.47 10.55
N ARG A 180 6.59 -11.70 10.33
CA ARG A 180 6.39 -12.24 8.98
C ARG A 180 5.30 -11.47 8.21
N ARG A 181 4.24 -11.05 8.90
CA ARG A 181 3.15 -10.25 8.32
C ARG A 181 3.59 -8.82 7.98
N SER A 182 4.46 -8.20 8.79
CA SER A 182 5.07 -6.91 8.42
C SER A 182 5.98 -7.04 7.20
N GLU A 183 6.72 -8.13 7.04
CA GLU A 183 7.48 -8.39 5.81
C GLU A 183 6.59 -8.47 4.56
N LEU A 184 5.41 -9.10 4.65
CA LEU A 184 4.46 -9.13 3.54
C LEU A 184 3.95 -7.72 3.18
N LEU A 185 3.84 -6.82 4.17
CA LEU A 185 3.52 -5.42 3.94
C LEU A 185 4.67 -4.69 3.25
N ALA A 186 5.91 -4.90 3.71
CA ALA A 186 7.11 -4.36 3.08
C ALA A 186 7.23 -4.80 1.61
N GLU A 187 6.99 -6.09 1.35
CA GLU A 187 7.00 -6.66 0.00
C GLU A 187 5.92 -6.01 -0.89
N ALA A 188 4.71 -5.80 -0.38
CA ALA A 188 3.65 -5.13 -1.13
C ALA A 188 4.03 -3.68 -1.52
N ILE A 189 4.68 -2.95 -0.62
CA ILE A 189 5.17 -1.59 -0.89
C ILE A 189 6.33 -1.61 -1.89
N GLN A 190 7.25 -2.57 -1.77
CA GLN A 190 8.33 -2.77 -2.74
C GLN A 190 7.78 -3.03 -4.15
N HIS A 191 6.76 -3.90 -4.25
CA HIS A 191 6.10 -4.22 -5.51
C HIS A 191 5.40 -3.01 -6.11
N LEU A 192 4.78 -2.16 -5.28
CA LEU A 192 4.19 -0.89 -5.71
C LEU A 192 5.26 0.08 -6.22
N ALA A 193 6.36 0.27 -5.48
CA ALA A 193 7.46 1.13 -5.87
C ALA A 193 8.10 0.72 -7.20
N ARG A 194 8.41 -0.58 -7.38
CA ARG A 194 8.93 -1.10 -8.66
C ARG A 194 7.96 -0.86 -9.83
N ARG A 195 6.65 -0.97 -9.58
CA ARG A 195 5.65 -0.73 -10.62
C ARG A 195 5.55 0.75 -11.00
N THR A 196 5.60 1.64 -10.02
CA THR A 196 5.66 3.10 -10.22
C THR A 196 6.89 3.48 -11.04
N TRP A 197 8.06 2.93 -10.68
CA TRP A 197 9.30 3.15 -11.41
C TRP A 197 9.19 2.67 -12.88
N TYR A 198 8.68 1.46 -13.10
CA TYR A 198 8.55 0.88 -14.43
C TYR A 198 7.55 1.63 -15.32
N ALA A 199 6.45 2.13 -14.74
CA ALA A 199 5.46 2.91 -15.48
C ALA A 199 6.07 4.18 -16.09
N VAL A 200 7.05 4.78 -15.41
CA VAL A 200 7.81 5.93 -15.93
C VAL A 200 8.82 5.49 -16.97
N TYR A 201 9.61 4.44 -16.69
CA TYR A 201 10.64 3.94 -17.61
C TYR A 201 10.08 3.60 -19.01
N LYS A 202 8.90 2.96 -19.06
CA LYS A 202 8.23 2.62 -20.32
C LYS A 202 7.71 3.84 -21.10
N SER A 203 7.48 4.95 -20.42
CA SER A 203 6.92 6.18 -21.00
C SER A 203 7.98 7.14 -21.56
N GLN A 204 9.27 6.82 -21.35
CA GLN A 204 10.41 7.57 -21.89
C GLN A 204 10.81 7.09 -23.29
#